data_AF-A0A1Q7YQK0-F1
#
_entry.id   AF-A0A1Q7YQK0-F1
#
_cell.length_a   1.000
_cell.length_b   1.000
_cell.length_c   1.000
_cell.angle_alpha   90.00
_cell.angle_beta   90.00
_cell.angle_gamma   90.00
#
_symmetry.space_group_name_H-M   'P 1'
#
loop_
_entity.id
_entity.type
_entity.pdbx_description
1 polymer ?
#
loop_
_entity_poly.entity_id
_entity_poly.type
_entity_poly.pdbx_seq_one_letter_code
_entity_poly.pdbx_strand_id
1 'polypeptide(L)'
;MFGMMPGYGIVDEGVHPPPLAPSRKFKLALQYLDPYTFGFVAVEAGVGQAFNSPKEYGQGAEGYGKRYGANLADGLTNSIFVLGVYPSLLYQDPRYYRRGQGASFNRVGYALSRIIVTRQDSGRKAFNFSEVLGNLTSGSISTAYYPESQRNFSGVARRAGVQVGFDAGFDLLKEFYPDIQRKFFSKRRKTTTGRASPASDH
;
A
#
# COMPACT_ATOMS: atom_id res chain seq x y z
N MET A 1 3.43 2.39 14.15
CA MET A 1 4.14 2.93 12.98
C MET A 1 4.05 4.44 13.03
N PHE A 2 5.04 5.11 13.64
CA PHE A 2 5.07 6.57 13.73
C PHE A 2 6.14 7.09 12.75
N GLY A 3 5.79 8.10 11.96
CA GLY A 3 6.75 8.93 11.23
C GLY A 3 6.40 9.22 9.76
N MET A 4 6.14 8.19 8.94
CA MET A 4 6.01 8.38 7.48
C MET A 4 5.02 7.46 6.77
N MET A 5 4.55 6.37 7.40
CA MET A 5 3.53 5.49 6.80
C MET A 5 2.58 4.98 7.89
N PRO A 6 1.27 5.12 7.70
CA PRO A 6 0.30 4.51 8.60
C PRO A 6 0.38 2.99 8.55
N GLY A 7 0.34 2.35 9.72
CA GLY A 7 0.45 0.88 9.82
C GLY A 7 -0.83 0.11 9.52
N TYR A 8 -1.67 0.63 8.63
CA TYR A 8 -2.96 0.03 8.37
C TYR A 8 -2.82 -1.31 7.67
N GLY A 9 -3.64 -2.27 8.11
CA GLY A 9 -3.71 -3.57 7.47
C GLY A 9 -2.44 -4.42 7.61
N ILE A 10 -1.56 -4.13 8.57
CA ILE A 10 -0.36 -4.94 8.81
C ILE A 10 -0.58 -5.78 10.07
N VAL A 11 -0.23 -7.05 9.98
CA VAL A 11 -0.22 -8.00 11.10
C VAL A 11 1.22 -8.36 11.39
N ASP A 12 1.68 -8.09 12.60
CA ASP A 12 3.05 -8.41 13.00
C ASP A 12 3.26 -9.92 13.13
N GLU A 13 4.53 -10.34 13.06
CA GLU A 13 4.92 -11.74 13.14
C GLU A 13 4.43 -12.39 14.45
N GLY A 14 3.93 -13.63 14.34
CA GLY A 14 3.41 -14.38 15.48
C GLY A 14 2.01 -13.93 15.94
N VAL A 15 1.46 -12.86 15.38
CA VAL A 15 0.10 -12.40 15.70
C VAL A 15 -0.91 -13.11 14.82
N HIS A 16 -1.95 -13.65 15.45
CA HIS A 16 -3.05 -14.36 14.78
C HIS A 16 -4.38 -13.70 15.12
N PRO A 17 -4.70 -12.56 14.48
CA PRO A 17 -5.94 -11.86 14.72
C PRO A 17 -7.12 -12.64 14.11
N PRO A 18 -8.34 -12.44 14.62
CA PRO A 18 -9.52 -12.99 13.97
C PRO A 18 -9.71 -12.42 12.56
N PRO A 19 -10.51 -13.08 11.71
CA PRO A 19 -10.81 -12.60 10.37
C PRO A 19 -11.50 -11.24 10.41
N LEU A 20 -11.30 -10.43 9.36
CA LEU A 20 -11.97 -9.13 9.27
C LEU A 20 -13.40 -9.31 8.79
N ALA A 21 -14.37 -8.71 9.49
CA ALA A 21 -15.70 -8.53 8.94
C ALA A 21 -15.65 -7.60 7.70
N PRO A 22 -16.57 -7.76 6.71
CA PRO A 22 -16.60 -6.92 5.51
C PRO A 22 -16.53 -5.41 5.80
N SER A 23 -17.25 -4.91 6.80
CA SER A 23 -17.22 -3.49 7.19
C SER A 23 -15.81 -2.99 7.60
N ARG A 24 -15.00 -3.86 8.22
CA ARG A 24 -13.62 -3.56 8.59
C ARG A 24 -12.68 -3.63 7.39
N LYS A 25 -12.97 -4.46 6.40
CA LYS A 25 -12.26 -4.50 5.10
C LYS A 25 -12.47 -3.21 4.32
N PHE A 26 -13.71 -2.72 4.23
CA PHE A 26 -14.01 -1.41 3.64
C PHE A 26 -13.40 -0.25 4.43
N LYS A 27 -13.44 -0.31 5.77
CA LYS A 27 -12.75 0.69 6.60
C LYS A 27 -11.25 0.72 6.31
N LEU A 28 -10.63 -0.44 6.09
CA LEU A 28 -9.23 -0.52 5.68
C LEU A 28 -9.02 0.09 4.28
N ALA A 29 -9.88 -0.21 3.32
CA ALA A 29 -9.80 0.37 1.98
C ALA A 29 -9.86 1.91 2.00
N LEU A 30 -10.75 2.47 2.81
CA LEU A 30 -10.91 3.93 2.94
C LEU A 30 -9.75 4.63 3.65
N GLN A 31 -8.82 3.88 4.27
CA GLN A 31 -7.56 4.45 4.74
C GLN A 31 -6.69 5.00 3.60
N TYR A 32 -7.01 4.67 2.34
CA TYR A 32 -6.38 5.32 1.19
C TYR A 32 -6.53 6.85 1.22
N LEU A 33 -7.60 7.38 1.84
CA LEU A 33 -7.83 8.83 2.00
C LEU A 33 -7.01 9.48 3.13
N ASP A 34 -5.96 8.80 3.61
CA ASP A 34 -5.02 9.37 4.56
C ASP A 34 -4.22 10.54 3.93
N PRO A 35 -3.90 11.62 4.68
CA PRO A 35 -3.11 12.75 4.21
C PRO A 35 -1.82 12.40 3.46
N TYR A 36 -1.12 11.32 3.86
CA TYR A 36 0.12 10.91 3.18
C TYR A 36 -0.12 10.48 1.73
N THR A 37 -1.27 9.89 1.43
CA THR A 37 -1.62 9.45 0.07
C THR A 37 -1.74 10.64 -0.88
N PHE A 38 -2.35 11.74 -0.44
CA PHE A 38 -2.45 12.94 -1.28
C PHE A 38 -1.06 13.49 -1.67
N GLY A 39 -0.09 13.44 -0.74
CA GLY A 39 1.29 13.80 -1.04
C GLY A 39 1.96 12.83 -2.02
N PHE A 40 1.76 11.53 -1.86
CA PHE A 40 2.28 10.52 -2.79
C PHE A 40 1.69 10.70 -4.20
N VAL A 41 0.37 10.87 -4.31
CA VAL A 41 -0.34 11.09 -5.58
C VAL A 41 0.13 12.39 -6.26
N ALA A 42 0.47 13.43 -5.49
CA ALA A 42 1.06 14.66 -6.03
C ALA A 42 2.42 14.39 -6.70
N VAL A 43 3.30 13.63 -6.03
CA VAL A 43 4.60 13.25 -6.60
C VAL A 43 4.41 12.38 -7.85
N GLU A 44 3.51 11.42 -7.81
CA GLU A 44 3.19 10.55 -8.95
C GLU A 44 2.69 11.36 -10.16
N ALA A 45 1.78 12.32 -9.92
CA ALA A 45 1.30 13.23 -10.96
C ALA A 45 2.43 14.08 -11.53
N GLY A 46 3.38 14.52 -10.68
CA GLY A 46 4.59 15.23 -11.09
C GLY A 46 5.52 14.40 -11.96
N VAL A 47 5.66 13.11 -11.68
CA VAL A 47 6.39 12.16 -12.55
C VAL A 47 5.68 12.05 -13.91
N GLY A 48 4.37 11.83 -13.90
CA GLY A 48 3.57 11.81 -15.14
C GLY A 48 3.67 13.12 -15.93
N GLN A 49 3.72 14.26 -15.24
CA GLN A 49 3.91 15.58 -15.84
C GLN A 49 5.28 15.68 -16.52
N ALA A 50 6.35 15.29 -15.82
CA ALA A 50 7.71 15.34 -16.34
C ALA A 50 7.88 14.49 -17.61
N PHE A 51 7.20 13.34 -17.67
CA PHE A 51 7.20 12.46 -18.85
C PHE A 51 6.09 12.76 -19.87
N ASN A 52 5.29 13.80 -19.63
CA ASN A 52 4.13 14.14 -20.44
C ASN A 52 3.21 12.93 -20.73
N SER A 53 2.87 12.16 -19.69
CA SER A 53 2.08 10.93 -19.82
C SER A 53 0.85 10.99 -18.91
N PRO A 54 -0.37 10.76 -19.42
CA PRO A 54 -0.75 10.76 -20.85
C PRO A 54 -0.39 12.08 -21.55
N LYS A 55 0.02 12.02 -22.82
CA LYS A 55 0.39 13.24 -23.60
C LYS A 55 -0.83 14.11 -23.90
N GLU A 56 -1.99 13.48 -24.00
CA GLU A 56 -3.28 14.11 -24.28
C GLU A 56 -3.76 15.02 -23.15
N TYR A 57 -3.24 14.85 -21.93
CA TYR A 57 -3.49 15.79 -20.84
C TYR A 57 -2.72 17.11 -20.99
N GLY A 58 -1.71 17.15 -21.87
CA GLY A 58 -0.87 18.32 -22.07
C GLY A 58 0.02 18.62 -20.87
N GLN A 59 0.54 19.84 -20.85
CA GLN A 59 1.43 20.38 -19.80
C GLN A 59 0.76 21.53 -19.04
N GLY A 60 1.46 22.09 -18.06
CA GLY A 60 0.93 23.12 -17.18
C GLY A 60 -0.01 22.57 -16.10
N ALA A 61 -0.66 23.48 -15.38
CA ALA A 61 -1.49 23.18 -14.21
C ALA A 61 -2.70 22.30 -14.55
N GLU A 62 -3.32 22.50 -15.71
CA GLU A 62 -4.46 21.68 -16.15
C GLU A 62 -4.04 20.22 -16.37
N GLY A 63 -2.95 19.99 -17.11
CA GLY A 63 -2.43 18.64 -17.35
C GLY A 63 -2.02 17.95 -16.05
N TYR A 64 -1.38 18.68 -15.14
CA TYR A 64 -1.02 18.16 -13.81
C TYR A 64 -2.27 17.79 -13.01
N GLY A 65 -3.30 18.66 -13.00
CA GLY A 65 -4.56 18.41 -12.30
C GLY A 65 -5.28 17.17 -12.82
N LYS A 66 -5.30 16.95 -14.15
CA LYS A 66 -5.85 15.73 -14.75
C LYS A 66 -5.10 14.48 -14.31
N ARG A 67 -3.76 14.50 -14.28
CA ARG A 67 -2.93 13.39 -13.78
C ARG A 67 -3.19 13.12 -12.31
N TYR A 68 -3.21 14.16 -11.49
CA TYR A 68 -3.49 14.04 -10.07
C TYR A 68 -4.86 13.43 -9.79
N GLY A 69 -5.91 13.94 -10.44
CA GLY A 69 -7.26 13.42 -10.29
C GLY A 69 -7.39 11.97 -10.76
N ALA A 70 -6.78 11.63 -11.90
CA ALA A 70 -6.76 10.27 -12.42
C ALA A 70 -6.04 9.31 -11.46
N ASN A 71 -4.83 9.64 -11.00
CA ASN A 71 -4.07 8.82 -10.05
C ASN A 71 -4.81 8.64 -8.72
N LEU A 72 -5.44 9.70 -8.20
CA LEU A 72 -6.25 9.62 -6.99
C LEU A 72 -7.43 8.66 -7.17
N ALA A 73 -8.15 8.75 -8.29
CA ALA A 73 -9.27 7.89 -8.61
C ALA A 73 -8.84 6.43 -8.84
N ASP A 74 -7.73 6.21 -9.56
CA ASP A 74 -7.15 4.89 -9.79
C ASP A 74 -6.79 4.21 -8.46
N GLY A 75 -6.04 4.87 -7.59
CA GLY A 75 -5.64 4.30 -6.30
C GLY A 75 -6.80 4.11 -5.33
N LEU A 76 -7.78 5.04 -5.30
CA LEU A 76 -8.95 4.89 -4.44
C LEU A 76 -9.81 3.71 -4.89
N THR A 77 -10.06 3.58 -6.20
CA THR A 77 -10.85 2.47 -6.73
C THR A 77 -10.11 1.14 -6.56
N ASN A 78 -8.79 1.08 -6.84
CA ASN A 78 -7.97 -0.09 -6.53
C ASN A 78 -8.15 -0.49 -5.06
N SER A 79 -7.95 0.43 -4.11
CA SER A 79 -8.05 0.14 -2.68
C SER A 79 -9.44 -0.40 -2.30
N ILE A 80 -10.51 0.21 -2.81
CA ILE A 80 -11.89 -0.25 -2.57
C ILE A 80 -12.09 -1.68 -3.08
N PHE A 81 -11.64 -2.00 -4.28
CA PHE A 81 -11.88 -3.32 -4.87
C PHE A 81 -10.94 -4.39 -4.34
N VAL A 82 -9.64 -4.10 -4.23
CA VAL A 82 -8.57 -5.02 -3.79
C VAL A 82 -8.64 -5.28 -2.29
N LEU A 83 -9.01 -4.30 -1.46
CA LEU A 83 -9.04 -4.45 0.01
C LEU A 83 -10.46 -4.58 0.58
N GLY A 84 -11.50 -4.12 -0.14
CA GLY A 84 -12.88 -4.11 0.33
C GLY A 84 -13.76 -5.15 -0.37
N VAL A 85 -14.11 -4.88 -1.63
CA VAL A 85 -15.13 -5.64 -2.38
C VAL A 85 -14.74 -7.09 -2.57
N TYR A 86 -13.65 -7.37 -3.30
CA TYR A 86 -13.27 -8.74 -3.62
C TYR A 86 -12.89 -9.56 -2.38
N PRO A 87 -12.16 -9.01 -1.39
CA PRO A 87 -11.88 -9.75 -0.17
C PRO A 87 -13.14 -10.11 0.63
N SER A 88 -14.17 -9.26 0.59
CA SER A 88 -15.45 -9.54 1.24
C SER A 88 -16.23 -10.64 0.51
N LEU A 89 -16.19 -10.66 -0.82
CA LEU A 89 -16.90 -11.65 -1.64
C LEU A 89 -16.20 -13.01 -1.67
N LEU A 90 -14.85 -13.01 -1.69
CA LEU A 90 -14.02 -14.21 -1.85
C LEU A 90 -13.52 -14.77 -0.51
N TYR A 91 -13.89 -14.13 0.60
CA TYR A 91 -13.45 -14.47 1.95
C TYR A 91 -11.92 -14.46 2.07
N GLN A 92 -11.28 -13.45 1.48
CA GLN A 92 -9.84 -13.20 1.55
C GLN A 92 -9.53 -12.17 2.63
N ASP A 93 -8.41 -12.34 3.33
CA ASP A 93 -7.91 -11.38 4.30
C ASP A 93 -7.00 -10.37 3.57
N PRO A 94 -7.40 -9.09 3.48
CA PRO A 94 -6.65 -8.07 2.75
C PRO A 94 -5.40 -7.57 3.50
N ARG A 95 -5.13 -8.07 4.71
CA ARG A 95 -4.00 -7.62 5.53
C ARG A 95 -2.68 -8.24 5.09
N TYR A 96 -1.62 -7.45 5.15
CA TYR A 96 -0.25 -7.91 5.00
C TYR A 96 0.25 -8.53 6.30
N TYR A 97 0.52 -9.84 6.29
CA TYR A 97 1.11 -10.55 7.42
C TYR A 97 2.62 -10.48 7.31
N ARG A 98 3.28 -9.72 8.19
CA ARG A 98 4.72 -9.51 8.13
C ARG A 98 5.46 -10.80 8.47
N ARG A 99 6.50 -11.11 7.70
CA ARG A 99 7.41 -12.22 8.03
C ARG A 99 8.39 -11.81 9.11
N GLY A 100 9.00 -10.63 9.05
CA GLY A 100 9.75 -10.00 10.15
C GLY A 100 11.15 -10.60 10.43
N GLN A 101 11.33 -11.89 10.21
CA GLN A 101 12.57 -12.63 10.47
C GLN A 101 13.17 -13.28 9.21
N GLY A 102 14.47 -13.60 9.30
CA GLY A 102 15.24 -14.28 8.26
C GLY A 102 16.02 -13.34 7.34
N ALA A 103 16.77 -13.94 6.41
CA ALA A 103 17.59 -13.20 5.45
C ALA A 103 16.76 -12.25 4.58
N SER A 104 17.30 -11.07 4.26
CA SER A 104 16.59 -10.03 3.51
C SER A 104 16.03 -10.52 2.17
N PHE A 105 16.78 -11.35 1.43
CA PHE A 105 16.31 -11.91 0.16
C PHE A 105 15.04 -12.78 0.32
N ASN A 106 14.96 -13.56 1.39
CA ASN A 106 13.78 -14.39 1.67
C ASN A 106 12.56 -13.54 2.06
N ARG A 107 12.78 -12.38 2.68
CA ARG A 107 11.73 -11.41 3.03
C ARG A 107 11.25 -10.64 1.79
N VAL A 108 12.15 -10.26 0.89
CA VAL A 108 11.81 -9.70 -0.43
C VAL A 108 10.94 -10.67 -1.23
N GLY A 109 11.40 -11.92 -1.39
CA GLY A 109 10.62 -12.94 -2.11
C GLY A 109 9.27 -13.22 -1.45
N TYR A 110 9.22 -13.22 -0.12
CA TYR A 110 7.96 -13.35 0.62
C TYR A 110 7.00 -12.18 0.33
N ALA A 111 7.47 -10.94 0.43
CA ALA A 111 6.65 -9.76 0.19
C ALA A 111 6.11 -9.74 -1.25
N LEU A 112 6.97 -9.94 -2.25
CA LEU A 112 6.56 -9.97 -3.66
C LEU A 112 5.57 -11.11 -3.95
N SER A 113 5.70 -12.25 -3.26
CA SER A 113 4.74 -13.35 -3.44
C SER A 113 3.33 -13.03 -2.96
N ARG A 114 3.12 -11.97 -2.16
CA ARG A 114 1.79 -11.59 -1.64
C ARG A 114 0.85 -11.03 -2.70
N ILE A 115 1.41 -10.53 -3.80
CA ILE A 115 0.66 -10.16 -5.00
C ILE A 115 -0.09 -11.35 -5.59
N ILE A 116 0.49 -12.55 -5.54
CA ILE A 116 -0.09 -13.76 -6.15
C ILE A 116 -0.74 -14.65 -5.10
N VAL A 117 -0.29 -14.58 -3.84
CA VAL A 117 -0.74 -15.47 -2.78
C VAL A 117 -1.24 -14.64 -1.59
N THR A 118 -2.48 -14.86 -1.21
CA THR A 118 -3.09 -14.24 -0.03
C THR A 118 -3.49 -15.28 1.02
N ARG A 119 -4.01 -14.80 2.15
CA ARG A 119 -4.60 -15.62 3.22
C ARG A 119 -6.11 -15.53 3.09
N GLN A 120 -6.82 -16.65 3.19
CA GLN A 120 -8.27 -16.66 3.37
C GLN A 120 -8.62 -16.21 4.79
N ASP A 121 -9.85 -15.75 4.99
CA ASP A 121 -10.42 -15.50 6.32
C ASP A 121 -10.32 -16.77 7.21
N SER A 122 -10.44 -17.97 6.61
CA SER A 122 -10.19 -19.25 7.30
C SER A 122 -8.75 -19.49 7.76
N GLY A 123 -7.81 -18.63 7.38
CA GLY A 123 -6.37 -18.74 7.68
C GLY A 123 -5.53 -19.53 6.67
N ARG A 124 -6.17 -20.22 5.73
CA ARG A 124 -5.49 -20.98 4.66
C ARG A 124 -4.86 -20.06 3.63
N LYS A 125 -3.79 -20.51 2.96
CA LYS A 125 -3.23 -19.81 1.79
C LYS A 125 -4.12 -20.02 0.56
N ALA A 126 -4.27 -18.99 -0.27
CA ALA A 126 -5.00 -19.05 -1.53
C ALA A 126 -4.35 -18.15 -2.58
N PHE A 127 -4.72 -18.33 -3.85
CA PHE A 127 -4.39 -17.38 -4.91
C PHE A 127 -5.07 -16.04 -4.64
N ASN A 128 -4.37 -14.94 -4.86
CA ASN A 128 -4.85 -13.59 -4.60
C ASN A 128 -5.75 -13.09 -5.75
N PHE A 129 -6.94 -13.66 -5.85
CA PHE A 129 -7.96 -13.21 -6.81
C PHE A 129 -8.41 -11.77 -6.56
N SER A 130 -8.38 -11.29 -5.30
CA SER A 130 -8.74 -9.90 -4.98
C SER A 130 -7.80 -8.91 -5.63
N GLU A 131 -6.50 -9.20 -5.63
CA GLU A 131 -5.49 -8.40 -6.32
C GLU A 131 -5.76 -8.32 -7.83
N VAL A 132 -5.91 -9.47 -8.47
CA VAL A 132 -6.06 -9.55 -9.93
C VAL A 132 -7.36 -8.90 -10.39
N LEU A 133 -8.48 -9.31 -9.79
CA LEU A 133 -9.80 -8.80 -10.19
C LEU A 133 -9.98 -7.34 -9.76
N GLY A 134 -9.45 -6.94 -8.61
CA GLY A 134 -9.51 -5.57 -8.12
C GLY A 134 -8.78 -4.60 -9.03
N ASN A 135 -7.56 -4.96 -9.43
CA ASN A 135 -6.76 -4.16 -10.36
C ASN A 135 -7.38 -4.06 -11.76
N LEU A 136 -7.93 -5.16 -12.28
CA LEU A 136 -8.63 -5.14 -13.57
C LEU A 136 -9.91 -4.31 -13.53
N THR A 137 -10.69 -4.39 -12.44
CA THR A 137 -11.91 -3.61 -12.28
C THR A 137 -11.63 -2.12 -12.12
N SER A 138 -10.65 -1.75 -11.28
CA SER A 138 -10.19 -0.35 -11.17
C SER A 138 -9.68 0.17 -12.52
N GLY A 139 -8.82 -0.59 -13.20
CA GLY A 139 -8.33 -0.25 -14.53
C GLY A 139 -9.46 -0.13 -15.57
N SER A 140 -10.55 -0.87 -15.44
CA SER A 140 -11.72 -0.74 -16.30
C SER A 140 -12.53 0.53 -15.99
N ILE A 141 -12.73 0.87 -14.72
CA ILE A 141 -13.39 2.11 -14.29
C ILE A 141 -12.63 3.33 -14.80
N SER A 142 -11.30 3.27 -14.82
CA SER A 142 -10.44 4.35 -15.32
C SER A 142 -10.72 4.75 -16.77
N THR A 143 -11.31 3.86 -17.58
CA THR A 143 -11.70 4.20 -18.95
C THR A 143 -12.73 5.32 -19.02
N ALA A 144 -13.49 5.59 -17.94
CA ALA A 144 -14.43 6.69 -17.88
C ALA A 144 -13.76 8.08 -17.89
N TYR A 145 -12.51 8.20 -17.41
CA TYR A 145 -11.83 9.49 -17.23
C TYR A 145 -10.43 9.59 -17.86
N TYR A 146 -9.87 8.49 -18.39
CA TYR A 146 -8.67 8.54 -19.21
C TYR A 146 -8.96 9.01 -20.65
N PRO A 147 -7.94 9.49 -21.41
CA PRO A 147 -8.09 9.85 -22.82
C PRO A 147 -8.54 8.66 -23.67
N GLU A 148 -9.29 8.92 -24.75
CA GLU A 148 -9.87 7.89 -25.63
C GLU A 148 -8.84 6.88 -26.15
N SER A 149 -7.63 7.35 -26.48
CA SER A 149 -6.50 6.51 -26.92
C SER A 149 -6.12 5.40 -25.93
N GLN A 150 -6.51 5.53 -24.66
CA GLN A 150 -6.22 4.59 -23.58
C GLN A 150 -7.45 3.89 -23.00
N ARG A 151 -8.63 4.06 -23.62
CA ARG A 151 -9.89 3.39 -23.25
C ARG A 151 -10.02 2.04 -23.95
N ASN A 152 -8.96 1.24 -23.92
CA ASN A 152 -8.91 -0.08 -24.52
C ASN A 152 -8.30 -1.08 -23.53
N PHE A 153 -8.41 -2.38 -23.85
CA PHE A 153 -7.92 -3.44 -22.97
C PHE A 153 -6.43 -3.31 -22.63
N SER A 154 -5.59 -2.89 -23.60
CA SER A 154 -4.17 -2.66 -23.34
C SER A 154 -3.93 -1.55 -22.31
N GLY A 155 -4.70 -0.45 -22.39
CA GLY A 155 -4.68 0.62 -21.41
C GLY A 155 -5.11 0.14 -20.02
N VAL A 156 -6.18 -0.66 -19.95
CA VAL A 156 -6.66 -1.28 -18.70
C VAL A 156 -5.58 -2.17 -18.09
N ALA A 157 -5.02 -3.08 -18.89
CA ALA A 157 -3.97 -4.00 -18.44
C ALA A 157 -2.70 -3.26 -17.99
N ARG A 158 -2.32 -2.19 -18.69
CA ARG A 158 -1.16 -1.36 -18.31
C ARG A 158 -1.38 -0.70 -16.95
N ARG A 159 -2.55 -0.11 -16.71
CA ARG A 159 -2.88 0.52 -15.43
C ARG A 159 -2.98 -0.50 -14.30
N ALA A 160 -3.62 -1.64 -14.54
CA ALA A 160 -3.62 -2.75 -13.59
C ALA A 160 -2.20 -3.20 -13.23
N GLY A 161 -1.30 -3.32 -14.21
CA GLY A 161 0.10 -3.66 -13.98
C GLY A 161 0.88 -2.61 -13.18
N VAL A 162 0.63 -1.32 -13.41
CA VAL A 162 1.21 -0.23 -12.61
C VAL A 162 0.75 -0.32 -11.15
N GLN A 163 -0.54 -0.52 -10.92
CA GLN A 163 -1.10 -0.65 -9.58
C GLN A 163 -0.55 -1.87 -8.84
N VAL A 164 -0.47 -3.03 -9.49
CA VAL A 164 0.23 -4.21 -8.94
C VAL A 164 1.68 -3.90 -8.58
N GLY A 165 2.37 -3.08 -9.38
CA GLY A 165 3.72 -2.62 -9.09
C GLY A 165 3.80 -1.78 -7.82
N PHE A 166 2.84 -0.86 -7.62
CA PHE A 166 2.74 -0.10 -6.37
C PHE A 166 2.42 -1.00 -5.19
N ASP A 167 1.46 -1.92 -5.32
CA ASP A 167 1.07 -2.86 -4.27
C ASP A 167 2.28 -3.71 -3.84
N ALA A 168 3.11 -4.17 -4.79
CA ALA A 168 4.34 -4.89 -4.52
C ALA A 168 5.38 -4.03 -3.77
N GLY A 169 5.55 -2.77 -4.21
CA GLY A 169 6.42 -1.80 -3.56
C GLY A 169 5.98 -1.47 -2.13
N PHE A 170 4.68 -1.33 -1.90
CA PHE A 170 4.12 -1.10 -0.58
C PHE A 170 4.26 -2.33 0.31
N ASP A 171 4.09 -3.55 -0.20
CA ASP A 171 4.32 -4.77 0.56
C ASP A 171 5.78 -4.92 1.00
N LEU A 172 6.74 -4.55 0.14
CA LEU A 172 8.14 -4.40 0.53
C LEU A 172 8.31 -3.34 1.63
N LEU A 173 7.68 -2.18 1.48
CA LEU A 173 7.73 -1.14 2.52
C LEU A 173 7.18 -1.67 3.84
N LYS A 174 6.03 -2.35 3.85
CA LYS A 174 5.40 -2.93 5.04
C LYS A 174 6.29 -3.97 5.70
N GLU A 175 7.01 -4.78 4.92
CA GLU A 175 7.94 -5.79 5.41
C GLU A 175 9.16 -5.16 6.09
N PHE A 176 9.76 -4.13 5.47
CA PHE A 176 11.04 -3.55 5.89
C PHE A 176 10.93 -2.24 6.68
N TYR A 177 9.74 -1.66 6.85
CA TYR A 177 9.53 -0.40 7.59
C TYR A 177 10.13 -0.44 9.00
N PRO A 178 9.98 -1.52 9.81
CA PRO A 178 10.63 -1.57 11.12
C PRO A 178 12.15 -1.48 11.07
N ASP A 179 12.78 -2.00 10.01
CA ASP A 179 14.24 -1.95 9.83
C ASP A 179 14.71 -0.54 9.47
N ILE A 180 13.98 0.12 8.57
CA ILE A 180 14.17 1.53 8.22
C ILE A 180 14.02 2.39 9.49
N GLN A 181 12.97 2.15 10.27
CA GLN A 181 12.72 2.89 11.52
C GLN A 181 13.87 2.72 12.51
N ARG A 182 14.34 1.50 12.74
CA ARG A 182 15.47 1.22 13.65
C ARG A 182 16.77 1.88 13.18
N LYS A 183 17.07 1.82 11.88
CA LYS A 183 18.33 2.35 11.32
C LYS A 183 18.39 3.87 11.33
N PHE A 184 17.28 4.55 11.01
CA PHE A 184 17.27 5.99 10.79
C PHE A 184 16.64 6.80 11.93
N PHE A 185 15.75 6.21 12.74
CA PHE A 185 14.94 6.98 13.71
C PHE A 185 15.12 6.58 15.18
N SER A 186 15.77 5.45 15.50
CA SER A 186 15.96 5.02 16.90
C SER A 186 17.15 5.68 17.65
N LYS A 187 17.79 6.71 17.09
CA LYS A 187 18.96 7.37 17.71
C LYS A 187 18.67 8.40 18.82
N ARG A 188 17.48 8.42 19.44
CA ARG A 188 17.14 9.33 20.57
C ARG A 188 16.80 8.63 21.89
N ARG A 189 17.57 7.62 22.30
CA ARG A 189 17.43 7.05 23.67
C ARG A 189 18.71 6.46 24.26
N LYS A 190 19.79 7.24 24.28
CA LYS A 190 20.91 7.18 25.24
C LYS A 190 21.33 8.65 25.38
N THR A 191 21.20 9.34 26.52
CA THR A 191 21.93 9.12 27.78
C THR A 191 21.29 9.98 28.88
N THR A 192 20.69 9.38 29.92
CA THR A 192 20.65 9.97 31.27
C THR A 192 20.66 8.82 32.28
N THR A 193 21.81 8.19 32.45
CA THR A 193 22.09 7.36 33.62
C THR A 193 23.48 7.78 34.07
N GLY A 194 23.53 8.60 35.12
CA GLY A 194 24.76 9.23 35.53
C GLY A 194 24.62 10.13 36.75
N ARG A 195 24.14 9.57 37.87
CA ARG A 195 24.78 9.70 39.20
C ARG A 195 23.96 8.94 40.23
N ALA A 196 24.42 7.73 40.54
CA ALA A 196 24.39 7.30 41.93
C ALA A 196 25.44 8.13 42.68
N SER A 197 25.09 8.62 43.86
CA SER A 197 26.05 8.93 44.91
C SER A 197 25.49 8.40 46.24
N PRO A 198 26.38 7.99 47.16
CA PRO A 198 26.07 7.05 48.24
C PRO A 198 25.49 7.74 49.49
N ALA A 199 25.06 6.89 50.42
CA ALA A 199 24.51 7.19 51.73
C ALA A 199 25.24 8.28 52.53
N SER A 200 24.47 8.99 53.37
CA SER A 200 24.95 9.62 54.60
C SER A 200 23.87 9.53 55.67
N ASP A 201 24.30 9.06 56.84
CA ASP A 201 23.55 8.91 58.08
C ASP A 201 22.85 10.20 58.56
N HIS A 202 21.65 10.06 59.14
CA HIS A 202 21.22 10.50 60.48
C HIS A 202 19.70 10.44 60.63
#